data_AF-A0A4R2DBI9-F1
#
_entry.id   AF-A0A4R2DBI9-F1
#
_cell.length_a   1.000
_cell.length_b   1.000
_cell.length_c   1.000
_cell.angle_alpha   90.00
_cell.angle_beta   90.00
_cell.angle_gamma   90.00
#
_symmetry.space_group_name_H-M   'P 1'
#
loop_
_entity.id
_entity.type
_entity.pdbx_description
1 polymer ?
#
loop_
_entity_poly.entity_id
_entity_poly.type
_entity_poly.pdbx_seq_one_letter_code
_entity_poly.pdbx_strand_id
1 'polypeptide(L)' 'MTDETRIALKNHRYLVSRYGFDNVRLVWNTDTLLYGVDGWADFDELSVPGFTSATECFVHAERHFLGMDAPDAEVR' A
#
# COMPACT_ATOMS: atom_id res chain seq x y z
N MET A 1 -10.67 12.76 5.44
CA MET A 1 -10.05 11.56 4.83
C MET A 1 -8.61 11.56 5.30
N THR A 2 -8.18 10.51 6.02
CA THR A 2 -6.80 10.40 6.53
C THR A 2 -5.85 9.95 5.43
N ASP A 3 -4.54 10.06 5.66
CA ASP A 3 -3.55 9.55 4.72
C ASP A 3 -3.61 8.02 4.59
N GLU A 4 -3.84 7.30 5.70
CA GLU A 4 -4.12 5.87 5.71
C GLU A 4 -5.31 5.53 4.79
N THR A 5 -6.43 6.25 4.94
CA THR A 5 -7.62 6.05 4.09
C THR A 5 -7.27 6.27 2.62
N ARG A 6 -6.45 7.28 2.31
CA ARG A 6 -6.02 7.59 0.94
C ARG A 6 -5.11 6.51 0.36
N ILE A 7 -4.17 6.01 1.16
CA ILE A 7 -3.23 4.94 0.78
C ILE A 7 -4.01 3.65 0.52
N ALA A 8 -4.91 3.27 1.44
CA ALA A 8 -5.77 2.10 1.29
C ALA A 8 -6.61 2.14 0.00
N LEU A 9 -7.22 3.29 -0.31
CA LEU A 9 -7.98 3.47 -1.54
C LEU A 9 -7.12 3.36 -2.81
N LYS A 10 -5.88 3.88 -2.76
CA LYS A 10 -4.93 3.77 -3.90
C LYS A 10 -4.49 2.31 -4.11
N ASN A 11 -4.15 1.61 -3.04
CA ASN A 11 -3.77 0.20 -3.08
C ASN A 11 -4.94 -0.67 -3.57
N HIS A 12 -6.14 -0.46 -3.03
CA HIS A 12 -7.36 -1.12 -3.50
C HIS A 12 -7.60 -0.89 -5.01
N ARG A 13 -7.53 0.37 -5.47
CA ARG A 13 -7.71 0.70 -6.88
C ARG A 13 -6.68 0.00 -7.77
N TYR A 14 -5.43 -0.08 -7.32
CA TYR A 14 -4.38 -0.79 -8.04
C TYR A 14 -4.70 -2.29 -8.16
N LEU A 15 -5.12 -2.93 -7.08
CA LEU A 15 -5.51 -4.34 -7.10
C LEU A 15 -6.69 -4.60 -8.04
N VAL A 16 -7.72 -3.76 -7.99
CA VAL A 16 -8.86 -3.87 -8.93
C VAL A 16 -8.40 -3.71 -10.38
N SER A 17 -7.48 -2.79 -10.66
CA SER A 17 -6.93 -2.61 -12.01
C SER A 17 -6.08 -3.80 -12.47
N ARG A 18 -5.40 -4.49 -11.55
CA ARG A 18 -4.47 -5.59 -11.85
C ARG A 18 -5.19 -6.94 -11.98
N TYR A 19 -6.14 -7.22 -11.09
CA TYR A 19 -6.82 -8.50 -10.98
C TYR A 19 -8.25 -8.47 -11.55
N GLY A 20 -8.84 -7.29 -11.74
CA GLY A 20 -10.23 -7.13 -12.14
C GLY A 20 -11.18 -7.06 -10.95
N PHE A 21 -12.36 -6.48 -11.16
CA PHE A 21 -13.33 -6.24 -10.08
C PHE A 21 -13.87 -7.54 -9.46
N ASP A 22 -14.06 -8.60 -10.26
CA ASP A 22 -14.58 -9.88 -9.79
C ASP A 22 -13.56 -10.66 -8.93
N ASN A 23 -12.27 -10.32 -9.05
CA ASN A 23 -11.17 -10.97 -8.34
C ASN A 23 -10.64 -10.13 -7.17
N VAL A 24 -11.33 -9.06 -6.77
CA VAL A 24 -10.98 -8.26 -5.60
C VAL A 24 -12.22 -8.08 -4.72
N ARG A 25 -12.15 -8.54 -3.47
CA ARG A 25 -13.31 -8.59 -2.58
C ARG A 25 -12.96 -8.12 -1.17
N LEU A 26 -13.73 -7.16 -0.68
CA LEU A 26 -13.73 -6.77 0.73
C LEU A 26 -14.56 -7.76 1.56
N VAL A 27 -13.97 -8.27 2.63
CA VAL A 27 -14.59 -9.16 3.61
C VAL A 27 -14.65 -8.42 4.95
N TRP A 28 -15.71 -7.63 5.13
CA TRP A 28 -15.92 -6.77 6.30
C TRP A 28 -15.97 -7.51 7.64
N ASN A 29 -16.34 -8.80 7.65
CA ASN A 29 -16.41 -9.57 8.90
C ASN A 29 -15.03 -9.84 9.51
N THR A 30 -13.97 -9.75 8.70
CA THR A 30 -12.59 -10.02 9.10
C THR A 30 -11.68 -8.83 8.84
N ASP A 31 -12.22 -7.70 8.38
CA ASP A 31 -11.45 -6.53 7.94
C ASP A 31 -10.31 -6.89 6.97
N THR A 32 -10.60 -7.81 6.05
CA THR A 32 -9.65 -8.26 5.03
C THR A 32 -10.12 -7.96 3.61
N LEU A 33 -9.15 -7.85 2.72
CA LEU A 33 -9.32 -7.75 1.29
C LEU A 33 -8.66 -8.95 0.63
N LEU A 34 -9.44 -9.71 -0.14
CA LEU A 34 -8.96 -10.81 -0.98
C LEU A 34 -8.70 -10.29 -2.39
N TYR A 35 -7.63 -10.76 -3.03
CA TYR A 35 -7.28 -10.38 -4.39
C TYR A 35 -6.56 -11.50 -5.15
N GLY A 36 -6.89 -11.67 -6.44
CA GLY A 36 -6.30 -12.74 -7.25
C GLY A 36 -6.75 -14.12 -6.79
N VAL A 37 -5.88 -15.13 -6.90
CA VAL A 37 -6.22 -16.53 -6.57
C VAL A 37 -6.01 -16.85 -5.09
N ASP A 38 -4.95 -16.28 -4.49
CA ASP A 38 -4.46 -16.61 -3.15
C ASP A 38 -4.03 -15.37 -2.35
N GLY A 39 -4.16 -14.17 -2.91
CA GLY A 39 -3.79 -12.92 -2.26
C GLY A 39 -4.81 -12.49 -1.22
N TRP A 40 -4.32 -12.02 -0.09
CA TRP A 40 -5.12 -11.39 0.94
C TRP A 40 -4.27 -10.36 1.69
N ALA A 41 -4.94 -9.36 2.25
CA ALA A 41 -4.35 -8.40 3.18
C ALA A 41 -5.43 -7.93 4.15
N ASP A 42 -5.05 -7.58 5.37
CA ASP A 42 -5.95 -6.85 6.25
C ASP A 42 -5.98 -5.34 5.91
N PHE A 43 -6.88 -4.59 6.54
CA PHE A 43 -7.01 -3.15 6.27
C PHE A 43 -5.82 -2.32 6.78
N ASP A 44 -5.10 -2.81 7.79
CA ASP A 44 -3.90 -2.14 8.30
C ASP A 44 -2.77 -2.27 7.27
N GLU A 45 -2.52 -3.48 6.76
CA GLU A 45 -1.58 -3.77 5.66
C GLU A 45 -1.92 -2.99 4.39
N LEU A 46 -3.22 -2.93 4.04
CA LEU A 46 -3.69 -2.17 2.87
C LEU A 46 -3.40 -0.67 3.01
N SER A 47 -3.33 -0.16 4.24
CA SER A 47 -3.04 1.24 4.55
C SER A 47 -1.54 1.56 4.60
N VAL A 48 -0.65 0.57 4.41
CA VAL A 48 0.80 0.76 4.42
C VAL A 48 1.30 1.32 3.09
N PRO A 49 2.09 2.42 3.10
CA PRO A 49 2.83 2.89 1.94
C PRO A 49 3.70 1.78 1.32
N GLY A 50 3.63 1.60 0.00
CA GLY A 50 4.46 0.63 -0.71
C GLY A 50 3.89 -0.79 -0.74
N PHE A 51 2.73 -1.05 -0.12
CA PHE A 51 2.01 -2.33 -0.27
C PHE A 51 1.70 -2.64 -1.75
N THR A 52 1.46 -1.61 -2.57
CA THR A 52 1.49 -1.72 -4.03
C THR A 52 2.36 -0.64 -4.64
N SER A 53 2.76 -0.83 -5.90
CA SER A 53 3.49 0.19 -6.66
C SER A 53 2.74 1.52 -6.83
N ALA A 54 1.42 1.55 -6.60
CA ALA A 54 0.67 2.81 -6.59
C ALA A 54 0.97 3.71 -5.38
N THR A 55 1.63 3.17 -4.35
CA THR A 55 1.93 3.88 -3.10
C THR A 55 3.41 3.88 -2.73
N GLU A 56 4.30 3.37 -3.58
CA GLU A 56 5.76 3.41 -3.38
C GLU A 56 6.30 4.84 -3.14
N CYS A 57 5.73 5.86 -3.79
CA CYS A 57 6.16 7.25 -3.59
C CYS A 57 5.88 7.80 -2.18
N PHE A 58 4.94 7.18 -1.43
CA PHE A 58 4.64 7.55 -0.05
C PHE A 58 5.67 6.98 0.95
N VAL A 59 6.38 5.91 0.58
CA VAL A 59 7.46 5.32 1.40
C VAL A 59 8.62 6.30 1.59
N HIS A 60 8.93 7.08 0.54
CA HIS A 60 9.97 8.09 0.59
C HIS A 60 9.54 9.38 1.31
N ALA A 61 8.24 9.67 1.36
CA ALA A 61 7.72 10.84 2.07
C ALA A 61 7.90 10.69 3.60
N GLU A 62 7.72 9.49 4.15
CA GLU A 62 7.92 9.25 5.59
C GLU A 62 9.40 9.34 6.01
N ARG A 63 10.33 8.89 5.15
CA ARG A 63 11.77 9.01 5.43
C ARG A 63 12.25 10.46 5.49
N HIS A 64 11.67 11.32 4.65
CA HIS A 64 11.99 12.75 4.62
C HIS A 64 11.44 13.52 5.84
N PHE A 65 10.38 13.02 6.47
CA PHE A 65 9.81 13.60 7.71
C PHE A 65 10.47 13.07 8.99
N LEU A 66 11.02 11.84 8.98
CA LEU A 66 11.71 11.23 10.12
C LEU A 66 13.23 11.45 10.14
N GLY A 67 13.79 12.20 9.20
CA GLY A 67 15.22 12.54 9.19
C GLY A 67 16.16 11.32 9.13
N MET A 68 15.71 10.22 8.50
CA MET A 68 16.48 8.98 8.36
C MET A 68 17.17 8.86 6.99
N ASP A 69 17.65 9.97 6.44
CA ASP A 69 18.64 9.92 5.37
C ASP A 69 20.03 9.82 6.00
N ALA A 70 20.63 8.61 5.99
CA ALA A 70 22.09 8.45 5.97
C ALA A 70 22.51 7.02 5.57
N PRO A 71 23.73 6.78 5.05
CA PRO A 71 24.82 7.74 4.89
C PRO A 71 25.30 7.91 3.44
N ASP A 72 26.07 8.97 3.29
CA ASP A 72 26.86 9.40 2.14
C ASP A 72 27.40 8.24 1.30
N ALA A 73 27.05 8.26 0.00
CA ALA A 73 27.84 7.55 -0.99
C ALA A 73 29.20 8.25 -1.09
N GLU A 74 30.19 7.78 -0.31
CA GLU A 74 31.59 7.96 -0.65
C GLU A 74 31.83 7.28 -2.00
N VAL A 75 31.81 8.09 -3.07
CA VAL A 75 32.43 7.72 -4.35
C VAL A 75 33.85 8.25 -4.31
N ARG A 76 34.80 7.34 -4.02
CA ARG A 76 36.21 7.51 -4.34
C ARG A 76 36.44 7.34 -5.84
#